data_AF-A0A0D0D997-F1
#
_entry.id   AF-A0A0D0D997-F1
#
_cell.length_a   1.000
_cell.length_b   1.000
_cell.length_c   1.000
_cell.angle_alpha   90.00
_cell.angle_beta   90.00
_cell.angle_gamma   90.00
#
_symmetry.space_group_name_H-M   'P 1'
#
loop_
_entity.id
_entity.type
_entity.pdbx_description
1 polymer ?
#
loop_
_entity_poly.entity_id
_entity_poly.type
_entity_poly.pdbx_seq_one_letter_code
_entity_poly.pdbx_strand_id
1 'polypeptide(L)'
;VYPHLSRMALDYLTIPATSVNVERLFSRGRLLLSHVRSRLSAQSTRALLCLGMWSELKIIKTEDVMKVSALPDVEGDEEEVFEDGWDRI
;
A
#
# COMPACT_ATOMS: atom_id res chain seq x y z
N VAL A 1 -26.07 22.52 -6.85
CA VAL A 1 -25.10 21.48 -6.44
C VAL A 1 -25.76 20.13 -6.67
N TYR A 2 -25.12 19.20 -7.39
CA TYR A 2 -25.68 17.89 -7.74
C TYR A 2 -24.94 16.76 -7.01
N PRO A 3 -25.26 16.49 -5.74
CA PRO A 3 -24.46 15.58 -4.89
C PRO A 3 -24.40 14.15 -5.43
N HIS A 4 -25.47 13.65 -6.05
CA HIS A 4 -25.50 12.30 -6.62
C HIS A 4 -24.76 12.20 -7.95
N LEU A 5 -24.93 13.20 -8.82
CA LEU A 5 -24.24 13.25 -10.11
C LEU A 5 -22.73 13.41 -9.93
N SER A 6 -22.30 14.25 -8.97
CA SER A 6 -20.88 14.40 -8.65
C SER A 6 -20.27 13.10 -8.13
N ARG A 7 -21.02 12.32 -7.33
CA ARG A 7 -20.54 11.03 -6.83
C ARG A 7 -20.40 10.01 -7.96
N MET A 8 -21.41 9.90 -8.83
CA MET A 8 -21.32 9.05 -10.02
C MET A 8 -20.14 9.44 -10.92
N ALA A 9 -19.95 10.75 -11.16
CA ALA A 9 -18.83 11.23 -11.97
C ALA A 9 -17.48 10.85 -11.36
N LEU A 10 -17.30 10.96 -10.04
CA LEU A 10 -16.08 10.51 -9.36
C LEU A 10 -15.88 9.00 -9.50
N ASP A 11 -16.94 8.20 -9.33
CA ASP A 11 -16.84 6.74 -9.46
C ASP A 11 -16.36 6.33 -10.88
N TYR A 12 -16.82 7.01 -11.93
CA TYR A 12 -16.37 6.73 -13.30
C TYR A 12 -14.97 7.28 -13.61
N LEU A 13 -14.68 8.52 -13.19
CA LEU A 13 -13.42 9.19 -13.53
C LEU A 13 -12.21 8.67 -12.75
N THR A 14 -12.43 7.99 -11.62
CA THR A 14 -11.36 7.36 -10.83
C THR A 14 -10.90 6.02 -11.39
N ILE A 15 -11.68 5.39 -12.29
CA ILE A 15 -11.28 4.15 -12.95
C ILE A 15 -10.09 4.46 -13.87
N PRO A 16 -8.92 3.83 -13.67
CA PRO A 16 -7.78 4.06 -14.54
C PRO A 16 -8.09 3.54 -15.96
N ALA A 17 -7.81 4.36 -16.97
CA ALA A 17 -8.05 4.01 -18.37
C ALA A 17 -7.18 2.84 -18.88
N THR A 18 -6.08 2.50 -18.16
CA THR A 18 -5.14 1.45 -18.53
C THR A 18 -4.57 0.74 -17.30
N SER A 19 -4.06 -0.48 -17.49
CA SER A 19 -3.36 -1.27 -16.46
C SER A 19 -1.95 -0.76 -16.14
N VAL A 20 -1.44 0.24 -16.86
CA VAL A 20 -0.05 0.72 -16.76
C VAL A 20 0.34 1.12 -15.34
N ASN A 21 -0.58 1.73 -14.58
CA ASN A 21 -0.31 2.12 -13.20
C ASN A 21 -0.06 0.89 -12.29
N VAL A 22 -0.86 -0.17 -12.47
CA VAL A 22 -0.73 -1.42 -11.73
C VAL A 22 0.53 -2.17 -12.17
N GLU A 23 0.82 -2.21 -13.46
CA GLU A 23 2.05 -2.83 -13.99
C GLU A 23 3.32 -2.14 -13.50
N ARG A 24 3.34 -0.79 -13.43
CA ARG A 24 4.46 -0.05 -12.82
C ARG A 24 4.61 -0.38 -11.34
N LEU A 25 3.49 -0.46 -10.61
CA LEU A 25 3.51 -0.83 -9.19
C LEU A 25 4.13 -2.21 -8.99
N PHE A 26 3.71 -3.23 -9.76
CA PHE A 26 4.30 -4.57 -9.68
C PHE A 26 5.75 -4.61 -10.17
N SER A 27 6.11 -3.82 -11.19
CA SER A 27 7.48 -3.73 -11.69
C SER A 27 8.44 -3.14 -10.65
N ARG A 28 8.02 -2.09 -9.92
CA ARG A 28 8.77 -1.55 -8.77
C ARG A 28 8.75 -2.52 -7.60
N GLY A 29 7.59 -3.12 -7.35
CA GLY A 29 7.36 -4.15 -6.33
C GLY A 29 8.20 -5.42 -6.53
N ARG A 30 8.72 -5.65 -7.73
CA ARG A 30 9.71 -6.71 -7.99
C ARG A 30 10.94 -6.58 -7.09
N LEU A 31 11.31 -5.41 -6.59
CA LEU A 31 12.42 -5.32 -5.64
C LEU A 31 12.07 -5.88 -4.25
N LEU A 32 10.79 -5.79 -3.85
CA LEU A 32 10.26 -6.41 -2.63
C LEU A 32 10.03 -7.92 -2.80
N LEU A 33 9.54 -8.33 -3.98
CA LEU A 33 9.21 -9.72 -4.34
C LEU A 33 10.42 -10.54 -4.80
N SER A 34 11.27 -9.96 -5.65
CA SER A 34 12.54 -10.53 -6.08
C SER A 34 13.62 -10.10 -5.11
N HIS A 35 13.56 -10.69 -3.92
CA HIS A 35 14.67 -10.74 -3.02
C HIS A 35 15.36 -12.06 -3.26
N VAL A 36 16.68 -12.08 -3.33
CA VAL A 36 17.43 -13.34 -3.26
C VAL A 36 17.22 -14.03 -1.88
N ARG A 37 16.36 -13.52 -0.96
CA ARG A 37 16.18 -14.04 0.42
C ARG A 37 15.10 -13.42 1.37
N SER A 38 13.99 -12.78 0.95
CA SER A 38 12.96 -12.29 1.91
C SER A 38 11.92 -13.38 2.23
N ARG A 39 11.74 -13.69 3.52
CA ARG A 39 10.61 -14.48 4.05
C ARG A 39 9.39 -13.57 4.31
N LEU A 40 8.97 -12.77 3.33
CA LEU A 40 7.78 -11.91 3.48
C LEU A 40 6.53 -12.65 3.00
N SER A 41 5.46 -12.67 3.79
CA SER A 41 4.14 -13.11 3.30
C SER A 41 3.57 -12.18 2.24
N ALA A 42 2.55 -12.69 1.55
CA ALA A 42 1.72 -11.92 0.65
C ALA A 42 1.07 -10.70 1.34
N GLN A 43 0.71 -10.80 2.62
CA GLN A 43 0.12 -9.69 3.36
C GLN A 43 1.15 -8.57 3.60
N SER A 44 2.33 -8.90 4.15
CA SER A 44 3.41 -7.94 4.35
C SER A 44 3.88 -7.30 3.04
N THR A 45 3.94 -8.10 1.97
CA THR A 45 4.27 -7.59 0.63
C THR A 45 3.24 -6.57 0.15
N ARG A 46 1.93 -6.83 0.34
CA ARG A 46 0.87 -5.89 -0.01
C ARG A 46 0.96 -4.61 0.81
N ALA A 47 1.14 -4.72 2.13
CA ALA A 47 1.26 -3.57 3.02
C ALA A 47 2.42 -2.64 2.61
N LEU A 48 3.59 -3.21 2.28
CA LEU A 48 4.74 -2.44 1.80
C LEU A 48 4.48 -1.75 0.46
N LEU A 49 3.79 -2.41 -0.48
CA LEU A 49 3.41 -1.79 -1.76
C LEU A 49 2.44 -0.61 -1.55
N CYS A 50 1.44 -0.77 -0.67
CA CYS A 50 0.50 0.30 -0.33
C CYS A 50 1.22 1.48 0.35
N LEU A 51 2.09 1.20 1.32
CA LEU A 51 2.87 2.22 2.03
C LEU A 51 3.74 3.03 1.05
N GLY A 52 4.43 2.36 0.12
CA GLY A 52 5.22 3.03 -0.92
C GLY A 52 4.37 3.97 -1.77
N MET A 53 3.20 3.52 -2.23
CA MET A 53 2.27 4.33 -3.02
C MET A 53 1.74 5.53 -2.23
N TRP A 54 1.31 5.33 -0.98
CA TRP A 54 0.78 6.39 -0.12
C TRP A 54 1.84 7.44 0.25
N SER A 55 3.10 7.01 0.37
CA SER A 55 4.24 7.92 0.54
C SER A 55 4.44 8.81 -0.68
N GLU A 56 4.40 8.26 -1.91
CA GLU A 56 4.46 9.05 -3.15
C GLU A 56 3.29 10.06 -3.26
N LEU A 57 2.10 9.66 -2.78
CA LEU A 57 0.92 10.53 -2.74
C LEU A 57 0.92 11.54 -1.59
N LYS A 58 1.95 11.55 -0.73
CA LYS A 58 2.07 12.42 0.47
C LYS A 58 0.89 12.29 1.44
N ILE A 59 0.25 11.12 1.47
CA ILE A 59 -0.82 10.80 2.41
C ILE A 59 -0.21 10.49 3.79
N ILE A 60 0.99 9.90 3.81
CA ILE A 60 1.73 9.57 5.01
C ILE A 60 2.68 10.72 5.37
N LYS A 61 2.69 11.13 6.64
CA LYS A 61 3.67 12.08 7.15
C LYS A 61 5.01 11.38 7.38
N THR A 62 6.09 12.00 6.93
CA THR A 62 7.46 11.49 7.13
C THR A 62 7.81 11.34 8.61
N GLU A 63 7.27 12.22 9.46
CA GLU A 63 7.42 12.14 10.92
C GLU A 63 6.93 10.81 11.49
N ASP A 64 5.82 10.30 10.98
CA ASP A 64 5.24 9.04 11.47
C ASP A 64 6.05 7.84 11.00
N VAL A 65 6.57 7.88 9.77
CA VAL A 65 7.51 6.87 9.26
C VAL A 65 8.78 6.81 10.11
N MET A 66 9.35 7.97 10.47
CA MET A 66 10.57 8.05 11.27
C MET A 66 10.36 7.55 12.71
N LYS A 67 9.18 7.78 13.29
CA LYS A 67 8.84 7.22 14.62
C LYS A 67 8.74 5.71 14.55
N VAL A 68 8.08 5.17 13.52
CA VAL A 68 7.93 3.72 13.34
C VAL A 68 9.29 3.06 13.09
N SER A 69 10.16 3.67 12.28
CA SER A 69 11.49 3.10 12.00
C SER A 69 12.46 3.16 13.18
N ALA A 70 12.14 3.94 14.23
CA ALA A 70 12.93 4.01 15.46
C ALA A 70 12.45 3.03 16.55
N LEU A 71 11.32 2.34 16.33
CA LEU A 71 10.85 1.31 17.24
C LEU A 71 11.78 0.10 17.16
N PRO A 72 11.96 -0.64 18.28
CA PRO A 72 12.66 -1.91 18.24
C PRO A 72 11.93 -2.90 17.32
N ASP A 73 12.70 -3.78 16.70
CA ASP A 73 12.13 -4.89 15.94
C ASP A 73 11.23 -5.74 16.85
N VAL A 74 10.14 -6.26 16.28
CA VAL A 74 9.23 -7.15 17.00
C VAL A 74 9.97 -8.44 17.33
N GLU A 75 9.96 -8.85 18.59
CA GLU A 75 10.53 -10.13 19.02
C GLU A 75 9.57 -11.27 18.65
N GLY A 76 9.99 -12.12 17.71
CA GLY A 76 9.25 -13.31 17.28
C GLY A 76 9.20 -13.46 15.76
N ASP A 77 9.21 -14.72 15.29
CA ASP A 77 9.04 -15.08 13.87
C ASP A 77 7.55 -15.23 13.47
N GLU A 78 6.63 -14.93 14.39
CA GLU A 78 5.19 -15.07 14.17
C GLU A 78 4.69 -13.91 13.30
N GLU A 79 4.17 -14.23 12.12
CA GLU A 79 3.46 -13.25 11.32
C GLU A 79 2.15 -12.87 12.02
N GLU A 80 2.05 -11.61 12.45
CA GLU A 80 0.78 -11.06 12.90
C GLU A 80 -0.21 -11.07 11.73
N VAL A 81 -1.31 -11.81 11.92
CA VAL A 81 -2.41 -11.82 10.98
C VAL A 81 -3.12 -10.47 11.09
N PHE A 82 -3.04 -9.67 10.03
CA PHE A 82 -3.80 -8.42 9.98
C PHE A 82 -5.29 -8.69 10.12
N GLU A 83 -6.00 -7.81 10.83
CA GLU A 83 -7.45 -7.87 10.97
C GLU A 83 -8.15 -7.88 9.61
N ASP A 84 -9.26 -8.60 9.51
CA ASP A 84 -10.01 -8.68 8.25
C ASP A 84 -10.50 -7.30 7.82
N GLY A 85 -10.13 -6.89 6.61
CA GLY A 85 -10.44 -5.57 6.07
C GLY A 85 -9.53 -4.43 6.53
N TRP A 86 -8.34 -4.69 7.07
CA TRP A 86 -7.33 -3.66 7.38
C TRP A 86 -6.99 -2.75 6.18
N ASP A 87 -7.16 -3.25 4.96
CA ASP A 87 -6.87 -2.59 3.69
C ASP A 87 -8.09 -1.91 3.05
N ARG A 88 -9.22 -1.84 3.76
CA ARG A 88 -10.42 -1.13 3.29
C ARG A 88 -10.24 0.38 3.42
N ILE A 89 -10.04 1.05 2.30
CA ILE A 89 -10.04 2.52 2.15
C ILE A 89 -11.43 3.00 1.76
#